data_AF-A0A6M0FS95-F1
#
_entry.id   AF-A0A6M0FS95-F1
#
_cell.length_a   1.000
_cell.length_b   1.000
_cell.length_c   1.000
_cell.angle_alpha   90.00
_cell.angle_beta   90.00
_cell.angle_gamma   90.00
#
_symmetry.space_group_name_H-M   'P 1'
#
loop_
_entity.id
_entity.type
_entity.pdbx_description
1 polymer ?
#
loop_
_entity_poly.entity_id
_entity_poly.type
_entity_poly.pdbx_seq_one_letter_code
_entity_poly.pdbx_strand_id
1 'polypeptide(L)'
;MRAGLPPKCKYSTGHDISQEMFGAIACFDHQKNILTTTDLRPNYYPMEPIYAPDAEDSHKGWVLTVIFDGERNCSEVWIFDASNLDAEPICQLALPKVVPMDFHGTRSQE
;
A
#
# COMPACT_ATOMS: atom_id res chain seq x y z
N MET A 1 -39.14 10.40 5.53
CA MET A 1 -38.37 11.63 5.22
C MET A 1 -37.23 11.70 6.24
N ARG A 2 -35.93 11.76 5.93
CA ARG A 2 -35.16 11.83 4.67
C ARG A 2 -34.02 10.80 4.78
N ALA A 3 -33.80 10.01 3.73
CA ALA A 3 -32.59 9.20 3.59
C ALA A 3 -31.39 10.15 3.45
N GLY A 4 -30.33 9.94 4.25
CA GLY A 4 -29.05 10.62 4.06
C GLY A 4 -28.50 10.29 2.68
N LEU A 5 -27.93 11.29 2.00
CA LEU A 5 -27.35 11.08 0.67
C LEU A 5 -26.27 9.98 0.73
N PRO A 6 -26.17 9.12 -0.30
CA PRO A 6 -25.03 8.21 -0.42
C PRO A 6 -23.73 9.03 -0.50
N PRO A 7 -22.59 8.50 0.02
CA PRO A 7 -21.30 9.15 -0.15
C PRO A 7 -21.07 9.39 -1.65
N LYS A 8 -20.69 10.61 -1.99
CA LYS A 8 -20.40 11.00 -3.38
C LYS A 8 -19.12 10.29 -3.83
N CYS A 9 -19.24 9.07 -4.33
CA CYS A 9 -18.17 8.44 -5.09
C CYS A 9 -17.98 9.24 -6.38
N LYS A 10 -16.88 10.00 -6.45
CA LYS A 10 -16.45 10.65 -7.69
C LYS A 10 -15.72 9.62 -8.53
N TYR A 11 -16.34 9.19 -9.63
CA TYR A 11 -15.62 8.50 -10.71
C TYR A 11 -15.06 9.58 -11.63
N SER A 12 -13.74 9.67 -11.72
CA SER A 12 -13.08 10.51 -12.73
C SER A 12 -12.84 9.66 -13.98
N THR A 13 -13.58 9.93 -15.04
CA THR A 13 -13.35 9.35 -16.37
C THR A 13 -12.35 10.23 -17.10
N GLY A 14 -11.18 9.68 -17.47
CA GLY A 14 -10.13 10.42 -18.17
C GLY A 14 -8.72 10.29 -17.59
N HIS A 15 -8.48 9.35 -16.66
CA HIS A 15 -7.11 9.03 -16.28
C HIS A 15 -6.41 8.30 -17.43
N ASP A 16 -5.27 8.86 -17.84
CA ASP A 16 -4.34 8.16 -18.69
C ASP A 16 -3.81 6.96 -17.90
N ILE A 17 -4.21 5.76 -18.30
CA ILE A 17 -3.77 4.49 -17.71
C ILE A 17 -2.25 4.30 -17.77
N SER A 18 -1.55 5.03 -18.65
CA SER A 18 -0.08 5.05 -18.66
C SER A 18 0.53 5.87 -17.50
N GLN A 19 -0.29 6.67 -16.81
CA GLN A 19 0.07 7.44 -15.61
C GLN A 19 -0.49 6.84 -14.32
N GLU A 20 -1.16 5.69 -14.39
CA GLU A 20 -1.52 4.92 -13.18
C GLU A 20 -0.23 4.51 -12.46
N MET A 21 -0.14 4.82 -11.18
CA MET A 21 1.04 4.61 -10.35
C MET A 21 1.10 3.13 -9.90
N PHE A 22 1.22 2.19 -10.84
CA PHE A 22 1.32 0.75 -10.55
C PHE A 22 2.63 0.35 -9.84
N GLY A 23 3.52 1.31 -9.61
CA GLY A 23 4.82 1.10 -8.98
C GLY A 23 4.98 1.86 -7.67
N ALA A 24 3.92 2.34 -7.03
CA ALA A 24 4.06 3.12 -5.79
C ALA A 24 3.09 2.70 -4.70
N ILE A 25 3.47 3.01 -3.47
CA ILE A 25 2.58 2.97 -2.31
C ILE A 25 2.43 4.37 -1.73
N ALA A 26 1.28 4.64 -1.10
CA ALA A 26 0.99 5.94 -0.52
C ALA A 26 0.32 5.81 0.85
N CYS A 27 0.63 6.76 1.74
CA CYS A 27 -0.06 6.96 3.01
C CYS A 27 -0.59 8.39 3.05
N PHE A 28 -1.85 8.54 3.49
CA PHE A 28 -2.49 9.84 3.63
C PHE A 28 -2.77 10.15 5.11
N ASP A 29 -2.14 11.21 5.61
CA ASP A 29 -2.41 11.75 6.95
C ASP A 29 -3.58 12.74 6.87
N HIS A 30 -4.75 12.30 7.34
CA HIS A 30 -5.97 13.12 7.34
C HIS A 30 -5.91 14.35 8.25
N GLN A 31 -5.10 14.33 9.31
CA GLN A 31 -4.99 15.46 10.25
C GLN A 31 -4.13 16.57 9.65
N LYS A 32 -3.01 16.19 9.02
CA LYS A 32 -2.09 17.12 8.38
C LYS A 32 -2.48 17.46 6.94
N ASN A 33 -3.37 16.68 6.34
CA ASN A 33 -3.74 16.75 4.93
C ASN A 33 -2.52 16.59 4.00
N ILE A 34 -1.66 15.61 4.32
CA ILE A 34 -0.42 15.31 3.62
C ILE A 34 -0.51 13.91 3.02
N LEU A 35 -0.15 13.78 1.74
CA LEU A 35 0.08 12.50 1.07
C LEU A 35 1.58 12.24 1.01
N THR A 36 2.02 11.11 1.55
CA THR A 36 3.41 10.63 1.43
C THR A 36 3.39 9.44 0.49
N THR A 37 4.28 9.44 -0.50
CA THR A 37 4.34 8.42 -1.56
C THR A 37 5.75 7.86 -1.67
N THR A 38 5.85 6.58 -1.99
CA THR A 38 7.10 5.88 -2.25
C THR A 38 7.01 5.21 -3.60
N ASP A 39 7.74 5.75 -4.57
CA ASP A 39 7.91 5.12 -5.88
C ASP A 39 8.92 3.98 -5.76
N LEU A 40 8.49 2.79 -6.19
CA LEU A 40 9.35 1.63 -6.33
C LEU A 40 10.15 1.73 -7.62
N ARG A 41 11.21 0.93 -7.69
CA ARG A 41 12.03 0.81 -8.88
C ARG A 41 11.23 0.28 -10.08
N PRO A 42 11.68 0.49 -11.33
CA PRO A 42 11.03 -0.10 -12.49
C PRO A 42 10.84 -1.62 -12.34
N ASN A 43 9.72 -2.13 -12.88
CA ASN A 43 9.30 -3.54 -12.82
C ASN A 43 8.96 -4.07 -11.41
N TYR A 44 8.79 -3.18 -10.43
CA TYR A 44 8.26 -3.53 -9.11
C TYR A 44 6.80 -3.16 -9.01
N TYR A 45 5.97 -4.13 -8.63
CA TYR A 45 4.53 -3.97 -8.57
C TYR A 45 4.06 -4.28 -7.14
N PRO A 46 3.68 -3.25 -6.36
CA PRO A 46 3.10 -3.45 -5.05
C PRO A 46 1.66 -3.94 -5.18
N MET A 47 1.31 -4.90 -4.34
CA MET A 47 -0.06 -5.32 -4.09
C MET A 47 -0.69 -4.46 -2.97
N GLU A 48 -1.97 -4.67 -2.68
CA GLU A 48 -2.71 -3.89 -1.67
C GLU A 48 -1.92 -3.83 -0.33
N PRO A 49 -1.52 -2.62 0.13
CA PRO A 49 -0.82 -2.47 1.39
C PRO A 49 -1.77 -2.63 2.57
N ILE A 50 -1.26 -3.22 3.65
CA ILE A 50 -2.00 -3.47 4.89
C ILE A 50 -1.31 -2.79 6.07
N TYR A 51 -2.06 -1.96 6.80
CA TYR A 51 -1.58 -1.25 8.00
C TYR A 51 -1.66 -2.11 9.26
N ALA A 52 -0.53 -2.23 9.98
CA ALA A 52 -0.39 -2.96 11.23
C ALA A 52 -0.06 -1.96 12.35
N PRO A 53 -0.97 -1.68 13.29
CA PRO A 53 -0.63 -0.85 14.44
C PRO A 53 0.34 -1.58 15.37
N ASP A 54 1.16 -0.81 16.09
CA ASP A 54 1.88 -1.31 17.26
C ASP A 54 0.89 -1.60 18.39
N ALA A 55 1.13 -2.68 19.14
CA ALA A 55 0.21 -3.14 20.19
C ALA A 55 0.22 -2.23 21.42
N GLU A 56 1.36 -1.59 21.71
CA GLU A 56 1.58 -0.79 22.91
C GLU A 56 1.55 0.71 22.62
N ASP A 57 1.92 1.12 21.40
CA ASP A 57 2.02 2.51 20.98
C ASP A 57 1.09 2.82 19.80
N SER A 58 -0.09 3.38 20.08
CA SER A 58 -1.08 3.72 19.05
C SER A 58 -0.61 4.74 18.00
N HIS A 59 0.53 5.40 18.23
CA HIS A 59 1.14 6.32 17.26
C HIS A 59 2.14 5.63 16.34
N LYS A 60 2.46 4.36 16.59
CA LYS A 60 3.34 3.56 15.76
C LYS A 60 2.59 2.50 14.99
N GLY A 61 3.16 2.12 13.87
CA GLY A 61 2.68 1.03 13.07
C GLY A 61 3.52 0.86 11.81
N TRP A 62 3.14 -0.13 11.03
CA TRP A 62 3.86 -0.53 9.85
C TRP A 62 2.92 -0.68 8.67
N VAL A 63 3.42 -0.35 7.49
CA VAL A 63 2.77 -0.66 6.23
C VAL A 63 3.47 -1.87 5.64
N LEU A 64 2.71 -2.93 5.36
CA LEU A 64 3.24 -4.12 4.71
C LEU A 64 2.59 -4.26 3.35
N THR A 65 3.38 -4.62 2.35
CA THR A 65 2.89 -4.90 1.01
C THR A 65 3.68 -6.05 0.41
N VAL A 66 3.02 -6.85 -0.42
CA VAL A 66 3.70 -7.83 -1.27
C VAL A 66 4.15 -7.10 -2.53
N ILE A 67 5.42 -7.23 -2.86
CA ILE A 67 6.02 -6.68 -4.05
C ILE A 67 6.31 -7.82 -5.02
N PHE A 68 5.82 -7.72 -6.25
CA PHE A 68 6.25 -8.58 -7.34
C PHE A 68 7.40 -7.91 -8.10
N ASP A 69 8.57 -8.58 -8.15
CA ASP A 69 9.71 -8.21 -8.99
C ASP A 69 9.54 -8.88 -10.35
N GLY A 70 9.17 -8.09 -11.36
CA GLY A 70 8.99 -8.56 -12.74
C GLY A 70 10.28 -8.93 -13.46
N GLU A 71 11.44 -8.42 -13.01
CA GLU A 71 12.74 -8.75 -13.57
C GLU A 71 13.20 -10.15 -13.11
N ARG A 72 13.05 -10.42 -11.81
CA ARG A 72 13.46 -11.70 -11.19
C ARG A 72 12.35 -12.74 -11.16
N ASN A 73 11.12 -12.35 -11.51
CA ASN A 73 9.92 -13.18 -11.43
C ASN A 73 9.76 -13.83 -10.05
N CYS A 74 9.84 -13.01 -8.99
CA CYS A 74 9.70 -13.42 -7.61
C CYS A 74 8.86 -12.42 -6.80
N SER A 75 8.39 -12.84 -5.62
CA SER A 75 7.66 -11.98 -4.71
C SER A 75 8.43 -11.77 -3.40
N GLU A 76 8.28 -10.58 -2.84
CA GLU A 76 8.85 -10.19 -1.55
C GLU A 76 7.77 -9.53 -0.69
N VAL A 77 7.89 -9.63 0.64
CA VAL A 77 7.08 -8.82 1.57
C VAL A 77 7.96 -7.69 2.06
N TRP A 78 7.54 -6.47 1.83
CA TRP A 78 8.23 -5.28 2.29
C TRP A 78 7.46 -4.67 3.47
N ILE A 79 8.20 -4.22 4.47
CA ILE A 79 7.68 -3.59 5.68
C ILE A 79 8.28 -2.20 5.77
N PHE A 80 7.42 -1.20 5.87
CA PHE A 80 7.77 0.20 6.02
C PHE A 80 7.35 0.70 7.40
N ASP A 81 8.08 1.68 7.93
CA ASP A 81 7.59 2.50 9.04
C ASP A 81 6.44 3.38 8.52
N ALA A 82 5.26 3.28 9.13
CA ALA A 82 4.09 4.05 8.69
C ALA A 82 4.27 5.57 8.86
N SER A 83 5.17 6.00 9.74
CA SER A 83 5.45 7.42 9.98
C SER A 83 6.43 8.03 8.98
N ASN A 84 7.11 7.20 8.18
CA ASN A 84 8.19 7.61 7.29
C ASN A 84 8.20 6.73 6.02
N LEU A 85 7.09 6.74 5.28
CA LEU A 85 6.86 5.82 4.17
C LEU A 85 7.89 6.02 3.03
N ASP A 86 8.34 7.26 2.81
CA ASP A 86 9.27 7.71 1.78
C ASP A 86 10.73 7.31 2.03
N ALA A 87 11.02 6.66 3.16
CA ALA A 87 12.30 6.03 3.41
C ALA A 87 12.36 4.58 2.89
N GLU A 88 13.57 4.01 2.90
CA GLU A 88 13.78 2.59 2.60
C GLU A 88 12.97 1.70 3.56
N PRO A 89 12.43 0.56 3.07
CA PRO A 89 11.70 -0.38 3.92
C PRO A 89 12.62 -0.90 5.03
N ILE A 90 12.06 -0.98 6.24
CA ILE A 90 12.78 -1.47 7.43
C ILE A 90 13.03 -2.99 7.37
N CYS A 91 12.28 -3.71 6.53
CA CYS A 91 12.47 -5.13 6.28
C CYS A 91 12.00 -5.50 4.87
N GLN A 92 12.77 -6.36 4.20
CA GLN A 92 12.41 -6.98 2.94
C GLN A 92 12.59 -8.49 3.10
N LEU A 93 11.52 -9.26 2.89
CA LEU A 93 11.51 -10.71 3.04
C LEU A 93 11.18 -11.39 1.72
N ALA A 94 12.13 -12.14 1.16
CA ALA A 94 11.88 -12.94 -0.04
C ALA A 94 10.90 -14.09 0.24
N LEU A 95 9.94 -14.28 -0.66
CA LEU A 95 9.00 -15.40 -0.60
C LEU A 95 9.50 -16.58 -1.44
N PRO A 96 9.25 -17.83 -1.02
CA PRO A 96 9.71 -19.02 -1.74
C PRO A 96 8.98 -19.26 -3.07
N LYS A 97 7.86 -18.57 -3.31
CA LYS A 97 7.03 -18.66 -4.51
C LYS A 97 6.47 -17.28 -4.86
N VAL A 98 6.20 -17.07 -6.14
CA VAL A 98 5.43 -15.90 -6.61
C VAL A 98 4.04 -15.94 -5.98
N VAL A 99 3.62 -14.79 -5.45
CA VAL A 99 2.25 -14.54 -5.04
C VAL A 99 1.50 -14.03 -6.27
N PRO A 100 0.44 -14.72 -6.73
CA PRO A 100 -0.39 -14.22 -7.82
C PRO A 100 -0.95 -12.85 -7.46
N MET A 101 -0.99 -11.92 -8.43
CA MET A 101 -1.59 -10.61 -8.20
C MET A 101 -3.06 -10.76 -7.85
N ASP A 102 -3.43 -10.26 -6.68
CA ASP A 102 -4.77 -10.25 -6.11
C ASP A 102 -5.03 -8.89 -5.46
N PHE A 103 -6.29 -8.49 -5.35
CA PHE A 103 -6.69 -7.15 -4.94
C PHE A 103 -7.01 -7.02 -3.45
N HIS A 104 -7.26 -8.11 -2.73
CA HIS A 104 -7.79 -8.04 -1.36
C HIS A 104 -7.02 -8.89 -0.35
N GLY A 105 -6.34 -8.21 0.57
CA GLY A 105 -5.75 -8.80 1.77
C GLY A 105 -6.65 -8.62 3.00
N THR A 106 -6.62 -9.55 3.95
CA THR A 106 -7.22 -9.36 5.28
C THR A 106 -6.21 -9.75 6.34
N ARG A 107 -6.15 -8.95 7.42
CA ARG A 107 -5.46 -9.33 8.66
C ARG A 107 -6.46 -9.80 9.69
N SER A 108 -6.14 -10.89 10.37
CA SER A 108 -6.77 -11.30 11.63
C SER A 108 -5.84 -10.97 12.79
N GLN A 109 -6.37 -10.34 13.84
CA GLN A 109 -5.73 -10.30 15.15
C GLN A 109 -6.34 -11.43 15.99
N GLU A 110 -5.51 -12.16 16.74
CA GLU A 110 -5.95 -13.06 17.82
C GLU A 110 -5.68 -12.37 19.17
#